data_AF-A0A800FBG8-F1
#
_entry.id   AF-A0A800FBG8-F1
#
_cell.length_a   1.000
_cell.length_b   1.000
_cell.length_c   1.000
_cell.angle_alpha   90.00
_cell.angle_beta   90.00
_cell.angle_gamma   90.00
#
_symmetry.space_group_name_H-M   'P 1'
#
loop_
_entity.id
_entity.type
_entity.pdbx_description
1 polymer ?
#
loop_
_entity_poly.entity_id
_entity_poly.type
_entity_poly.pdbx_seq_one_letter_code
_entity_poly.pdbx_strand_id
1 'polypeptide(L)'
;MSPSVVIALSGSGQVATVTAALANTLVAEVRDIHGNLTPGVPVEWLPSDTSAVVLPTSSEADSLGRARALWTLGTIAGLKEVRVRAGSVELGGFLATAVSDSPAELLKVSGDGQTGPAGSALPQRLVARLVDRYGNGVEGASLVWTVLGGEGSVQPDETSTDAEGLASARYVVGRTPQATERVTASFGSLGAADFTAHTGEPDNLVVDRMYVTQVTQNAAGSVPLVAGRDGLLRVFVLARSENAHSANVEVRFFHDGVLVRSETLDRASESVPTEASAADLAQSWNMLVPGELIRPGLSIVAEADPEDRVYESEEADNVFPAGGALVEMDVRSLPDFRVRLVPIQMFTPAGNSTGDVRDGNKSAYVSAAFKMFPMRGFDVDVRAVFTSGVGDLRDLGHWTSLLNEIAALRVADGSSRYYYGTAGFQPSAFCGLGDIGAPTAVGMDGACGPSTAAHEWGHNFARRHAPCGNPSGVDGAYPYAGGSIGVYGLDVERLDPKSPGAFSDLMSYCDPVWISDYTYEGILQFREAESAAAHLVAPARQP
;
A
#
# COMPACT_ATOMS: atom_id res chain seq x y z
N MET A 1 32.73 -67.59 -20.21
CA MET A 1 31.89 -67.15 -19.08
C MET A 1 31.11 -65.94 -19.55
N SER A 2 29.83 -65.80 -19.20
CA SER A 2 29.01 -64.67 -19.68
C SER A 2 29.30 -63.42 -18.86
N PRO A 3 29.37 -62.23 -19.48
CA PRO A 3 29.53 -60.98 -18.75
C PRO A 3 28.33 -60.75 -17.82
N SER A 4 28.60 -60.26 -16.61
CA SER A 4 27.55 -59.86 -15.65
C SER A 4 27.76 -58.47 -15.06
N VAL A 5 28.99 -57.94 -15.13
CA VAL A 5 29.35 -56.61 -14.64
C VAL A 5 30.31 -55.95 -15.64
N VAL A 6 30.06 -54.68 -15.94
CA VAL A 6 30.98 -53.81 -16.69
C VAL A 6 31.30 -52.62 -15.78
N ILE A 7 32.57 -52.21 -15.71
CA ILE A 7 33.02 -51.08 -14.86
C ILE A 7 33.85 -50.12 -15.70
N ALA A 8 33.63 -48.81 -15.53
CA ALA A 8 34.47 -47.77 -16.11
C ALA A 8 35.78 -47.69 -15.30
N LEU A 9 36.89 -48.13 -15.88
CA LEU A 9 38.18 -48.23 -15.20
C LEU A 9 38.99 -46.93 -15.32
N SER A 10 38.99 -46.28 -16.48
CA SER A 10 39.69 -45.01 -16.70
C SER A 10 39.18 -44.24 -17.93
N GLY A 11 39.41 -42.93 -17.99
CA GLY A 11 39.05 -42.09 -19.14
C GLY A 11 37.68 -41.38 -19.01
N SER A 12 36.99 -41.51 -17.89
CA SER A 12 35.79 -40.71 -17.58
C SER A 12 36.18 -39.37 -16.94
N GLY A 13 35.30 -38.38 -17.00
CA GLY A 13 35.47 -37.04 -16.39
C GLY A 13 36.42 -36.11 -17.15
N GLN A 14 36.61 -36.32 -18.46
CA GLN A 14 37.51 -35.48 -19.27
C GLN A 14 36.83 -34.20 -19.74
N VAL A 15 37.62 -33.16 -20.02
CA VAL A 15 37.15 -31.89 -20.57
C VAL A 15 37.94 -31.59 -21.85
N ALA A 16 37.25 -31.26 -22.94
CA ALA A 16 37.87 -30.81 -24.17
C ALA A 16 36.88 -29.97 -25.00
N THR A 17 37.39 -29.21 -25.96
CA THR A 17 36.55 -28.45 -26.91
C THR A 17 35.72 -29.38 -27.78
N VAL A 18 34.52 -28.95 -28.20
CA VAL A 18 33.73 -29.63 -29.23
C VAL A 18 34.60 -30.06 -30.41
N THR A 19 34.33 -31.23 -30.98
CA THR A 19 35.12 -31.89 -32.05
C THR A 19 36.54 -32.35 -31.69
N ALA A 20 37.05 -32.08 -30.49
CA ALA A 20 38.37 -32.55 -30.06
C ALA A 20 38.35 -34.02 -29.63
N ALA A 21 39.46 -34.72 -29.91
CA ALA A 21 39.73 -36.03 -29.35
C ALA A 21 40.12 -35.91 -27.88
N LEU A 22 39.52 -36.73 -27.02
CA LEU A 22 39.87 -36.79 -25.60
C LEU A 22 41.26 -37.39 -25.40
N ALA A 23 42.04 -36.80 -24.48
CA ALA A 23 43.44 -37.16 -24.26
C ALA A 23 43.62 -38.57 -23.69
N ASN A 24 42.69 -39.01 -22.84
CA ASN A 24 42.73 -40.34 -22.23
C ASN A 24 41.75 -41.28 -22.94
N THR A 25 42.23 -42.49 -23.22
CA THR A 25 41.40 -43.57 -23.76
C THR A 25 40.36 -44.02 -22.74
N LEU A 26 39.15 -44.34 -23.20
CA LEU A 26 38.11 -44.97 -22.39
C LEU A 26 38.51 -46.43 -22.16
N VAL A 27 38.49 -46.89 -20.92
CA VAL A 27 38.83 -48.28 -20.57
C VAL A 27 37.72 -48.87 -19.72
N ALA A 28 37.03 -49.87 -20.26
CA ALA A 28 36.00 -50.63 -19.55
C ALA A 28 36.56 -52.01 -19.14
N GLU A 29 36.25 -52.47 -17.93
CA GLU A 29 36.61 -53.80 -17.45
C GLU A 29 35.36 -54.68 -17.34
N VAL A 30 35.42 -55.89 -17.89
CA VAL A 30 34.31 -56.85 -17.94
C VAL A 30 34.56 -58.02 -17.01
N ARG A 31 33.59 -58.30 -16.14
CA ARG A 31 33.63 -59.40 -15.17
C ARG A 31 32.38 -60.28 -15.24
N ASP A 32 32.51 -61.54 -14.81
CA ASP A 32 31.41 -62.48 -14.62
C ASP A 32 30.79 -62.38 -13.21
N ILE A 33 29.75 -63.19 -12.95
CA ILE A 33 28.98 -63.16 -11.70
C ILE A 33 29.81 -63.52 -10.46
N HIS A 34 30.96 -64.18 -10.67
CA HIS A 34 31.88 -64.61 -9.63
C HIS A 34 33.06 -63.64 -9.46
N GLY A 35 33.08 -62.53 -10.22
CA GLY A 35 34.12 -61.52 -10.19
C GLY A 35 35.36 -61.85 -11.03
N ASN A 36 35.33 -62.91 -11.84
CA ASN A 36 36.43 -63.25 -12.75
C ASN A 36 36.43 -62.32 -13.97
N LEU A 37 37.62 -62.00 -14.49
CA LEU A 37 37.78 -61.25 -15.73
C LEU A 37 37.26 -62.07 -16.92
N THR A 38 36.63 -61.41 -17.89
CA THR A 38 36.04 -62.08 -19.07
C THR A 38 36.69 -61.63 -20.39
N PRO A 39 37.88 -62.15 -20.75
CA PRO A 39 38.51 -61.91 -22.05
C PRO A 39 37.67 -62.34 -23.24
N GLY A 40 37.86 -61.69 -24.39
CA GLY A 40 37.24 -62.01 -25.68
C GLY A 40 35.78 -61.57 -25.83
N VAL A 41 35.19 -60.90 -24.82
CA VAL A 41 33.84 -60.37 -24.92
C VAL A 41 33.85 -59.07 -25.73
N PRO A 42 33.01 -58.90 -26.77
CA PRO A 42 32.88 -57.64 -27.47
C PRO A 42 32.17 -56.62 -26.57
N VAL A 43 32.77 -55.43 -26.49
CA VAL A 43 32.25 -54.28 -25.76
C VAL A 43 31.90 -53.19 -26.76
N GLU A 44 30.61 -52.85 -26.82
CA GLU A 44 30.07 -51.81 -27.68
C GLU A 44 30.05 -50.45 -26.97
N TRP A 45 30.40 -49.41 -27.71
CA TRP A 45 30.48 -48.03 -27.23
C TRP A 45 29.37 -47.19 -27.87
N LEU A 46 28.50 -46.63 -27.03
CA LEU A 46 27.25 -46.00 -27.44
C LEU A 46 27.26 -44.52 -27.01
N PRO A 47 27.81 -43.59 -27.83
CA PRO A 47 27.78 -42.16 -27.53
C PRO A 47 26.35 -41.62 -27.51
N SER A 48 26.05 -40.71 -26.57
CA SER A 48 24.76 -40.03 -26.46
C SER A 48 24.58 -38.90 -27.48
N ASP A 49 25.70 -38.37 -27.99
CA ASP A 49 25.75 -37.36 -29.04
C ASP A 49 26.05 -38.03 -30.39
N THR A 50 25.13 -37.91 -31.35
CA THR A 50 25.26 -38.52 -32.68
C THR A 50 26.35 -37.87 -33.54
N SER A 51 26.81 -36.68 -33.17
CA SER A 51 27.94 -36.01 -33.82
C SER A 51 29.29 -36.40 -33.23
N ALA A 52 29.32 -37.11 -32.09
CA ALA A 52 30.54 -37.63 -31.50
C ALA A 52 31.02 -38.91 -32.20
N VAL A 53 32.34 -39.12 -32.22
CA VAL A 53 32.97 -40.29 -32.84
C VAL A 53 33.70 -41.10 -31.77
N VAL A 54 33.30 -42.36 -31.60
CA VAL A 54 33.98 -43.31 -30.72
C VAL A 54 34.58 -44.43 -31.56
N LEU A 55 35.90 -44.59 -31.52
CA LEU A 55 36.61 -45.57 -32.35
C LEU A 55 37.56 -46.45 -31.51
N PRO A 56 37.49 -47.79 -31.68
CA PRO A 56 36.48 -48.49 -32.48
C PRO A 56 35.08 -48.43 -31.81
N THR A 57 34.00 -48.58 -32.58
CA THR A 57 32.62 -48.61 -32.04
C THR A 57 32.32 -49.89 -31.25
N SER A 58 33.15 -50.93 -31.44
CA SER A 58 33.19 -52.13 -30.61
C SER A 58 34.64 -52.62 -30.48
N SER A 59 35.04 -53.04 -29.28
CA SER A 59 36.38 -53.58 -28.99
C SER A 59 36.27 -54.84 -28.13
N GLU A 60 37.08 -55.86 -28.42
CA GLU A 60 37.16 -57.06 -27.58
C GLU A 60 37.91 -56.80 -26.27
N ALA A 61 37.43 -57.39 -25.17
CA ALA A 61 38.13 -57.39 -23.90
C ALA A 61 39.43 -58.21 -23.97
N ASP A 62 40.56 -57.61 -23.60
CA ASP A 62 41.88 -58.27 -23.62
C ASP A 62 42.03 -59.36 -22.54
N SER A 63 43.23 -59.95 -22.40
CA SER A 63 43.50 -60.96 -21.38
C SER A 63 43.33 -60.49 -19.94
N LEU A 64 43.24 -59.17 -19.71
CA LEU A 64 42.93 -58.55 -18.43
C LEU A 64 41.45 -58.14 -18.34
N GLY A 65 40.60 -58.61 -19.25
CA GLY A 65 39.17 -58.28 -19.30
C GLY A 65 38.89 -56.83 -19.69
N ARG A 66 39.84 -56.11 -20.32
CA ARG A 66 39.72 -54.68 -20.61
C ARG A 66 39.47 -54.40 -22.08
N ALA A 67 38.46 -53.58 -22.35
CA ALA A 67 38.12 -53.06 -23.66
C ALA A 67 38.45 -51.57 -23.72
N ARG A 68 38.83 -51.06 -24.91
CA ARG A 68 39.33 -49.69 -25.07
C ARG A 68 38.76 -48.99 -26.29
N ALA A 69 38.42 -47.70 -26.15
CA ALA A 69 38.06 -46.84 -27.28
C ALA A 69 38.58 -45.41 -27.09
N LEU A 70 38.87 -44.75 -28.20
CA LEU A 70 39.13 -43.31 -28.26
C LEU A 70 37.82 -42.58 -28.52
N TRP A 71 37.60 -41.49 -27.81
CA TRP A 71 36.39 -40.67 -27.94
C TRP A 71 36.75 -39.28 -28.44
N THR A 72 36.16 -38.90 -29.57
CA THR A 72 36.15 -37.54 -30.11
C THR A 72 34.78 -36.94 -29.86
N LEU A 73 34.75 -35.77 -29.23
CA LEU A 73 33.50 -35.07 -28.88
C LEU A 73 32.73 -34.62 -30.13
N GLY A 74 31.43 -34.42 -29.99
CA GLY A 74 30.56 -33.90 -31.03
C GLY A 74 30.59 -32.37 -31.14
N THR A 75 29.61 -31.81 -31.83
CA THR A 75 29.47 -30.35 -32.06
C THR A 75 28.65 -29.64 -30.99
N ILE A 76 28.04 -30.37 -30.05
CA ILE A 76 27.18 -29.78 -29.01
C ILE A 76 28.00 -29.65 -27.73
N ALA A 77 28.02 -28.48 -27.10
CA ALA A 77 28.68 -28.28 -25.81
C ALA A 77 27.89 -28.92 -24.64
N GLY A 78 28.48 -28.94 -23.45
CA GLY A 78 27.91 -29.48 -22.22
C GLY A 78 28.33 -30.93 -21.91
N LEU A 79 27.68 -31.52 -20.90
CA LEU A 79 27.98 -32.88 -20.45
C LEU A 79 27.55 -33.92 -21.50
N LYS A 80 28.47 -34.81 -21.86
CA LYS A 80 28.27 -35.92 -22.81
C LYS A 80 28.52 -37.25 -22.13
N GLU A 81 27.94 -38.30 -22.69
CA GLU A 81 28.02 -39.66 -22.17
C GLU A 81 28.35 -40.64 -23.30
N VAL A 82 29.20 -41.63 -23.02
CA VAL A 82 29.33 -42.86 -23.82
C VAL A 82 28.93 -44.04 -22.95
N ARG A 83 27.76 -44.63 -23.22
CA ARG A 83 27.34 -45.87 -22.56
C ARG A 83 28.09 -47.07 -23.10
N VAL A 84 28.21 -48.10 -22.28
CA VAL A 84 28.99 -49.29 -22.62
C VAL A 84 28.17 -50.54 -22.42
N ARG A 85 28.15 -51.39 -23.45
CA ARG A 85 27.39 -52.65 -23.45
C ARG A 85 28.31 -53.84 -23.71
N ALA A 86 28.26 -54.85 -22.83
CA ALA A 86 28.95 -56.12 -23.00
C ALA A 86 27.93 -57.27 -22.86
N GLY A 87 27.55 -57.90 -23.96
CA GLY A 87 26.46 -58.87 -23.97
C GLY A 87 25.12 -58.23 -23.54
N SER A 88 24.48 -58.79 -22.51
CA SER A 88 23.21 -58.27 -21.95
C SER A 88 23.39 -57.25 -20.82
N VAL A 89 24.64 -56.87 -20.50
CA VAL A 89 24.96 -55.97 -19.38
C VAL A 89 25.34 -54.60 -19.93
N GLU A 90 24.72 -53.56 -19.38
CA GLU A 90 25.01 -52.16 -19.69
C GLU A 90 25.46 -51.44 -18.43
N LEU A 91 26.44 -50.54 -18.58
CA LEU A 91 26.92 -49.65 -17.54
C LEU A 91 26.56 -48.19 -17.90
N GLY A 92 26.16 -47.40 -16.90
CA GLY A 92 26.05 -45.94 -17.00
C GLY A 92 27.40 -45.29 -17.33
N GLY A 93 27.43 -44.43 -18.35
CA GLY A 93 28.56 -44.28 -19.25
C GLY A 93 29.80 -43.53 -18.75
N PHE A 94 30.79 -43.47 -19.63
CA PHE A 94 31.92 -42.54 -19.54
C PHE A 94 31.41 -41.12 -19.76
N LEU A 95 31.72 -40.21 -18.84
CA LEU A 95 31.32 -38.81 -18.93
C LEU A 95 32.46 -37.97 -19.48
N ALA A 96 32.13 -36.95 -20.27
CA ALA A 96 33.06 -35.88 -20.63
C ALA A 96 32.30 -34.56 -20.78
N THR A 97 32.95 -33.44 -20.47
CA THR A 97 32.41 -32.10 -20.69
C THR A 97 32.97 -31.55 -21.99
N ALA A 98 32.09 -31.32 -22.96
CA ALA A 98 32.42 -30.59 -24.18
C ALA A 98 32.32 -29.09 -23.92
N VAL A 99 33.42 -28.36 -24.00
CA VAL A 99 33.40 -26.88 -23.98
C VAL A 99 33.22 -26.34 -25.39
N SER A 100 32.57 -25.19 -25.53
CA SER A 100 32.38 -24.52 -26.83
C SER A 100 33.72 -24.18 -27.50
N ASP A 101 33.69 -24.05 -28.82
CA ASP A 101 34.84 -23.58 -29.59
C ASP A 101 35.03 -22.07 -29.41
N SER A 102 36.06 -21.54 -30.07
CA SER A 102 36.37 -20.12 -30.12
C SER A 102 35.14 -19.31 -30.56
N PRO A 103 34.88 -18.15 -29.93
CA PRO A 103 33.83 -17.23 -30.34
C PRO A 103 33.81 -16.98 -31.85
N ALA A 104 32.62 -17.07 -32.45
CA ALA A 104 32.42 -16.88 -33.88
C ALA A 104 31.43 -15.76 -34.20
N GLU A 105 30.39 -15.57 -33.37
CA GLU A 105 29.34 -14.59 -33.63
C GLU A 105 28.80 -13.99 -32.33
N LEU A 106 28.55 -12.68 -32.35
CA LEU A 106 27.87 -11.95 -31.27
C LEU A 106 26.50 -11.50 -31.77
N LEU A 107 25.45 -11.96 -31.10
CA LEU A 107 24.06 -11.77 -31.49
C LEU A 107 23.33 -10.84 -30.52
N LYS A 108 22.46 -9.98 -31.06
CA LYS A 108 21.48 -9.23 -30.27
C LYS A 108 20.30 -10.13 -29.91
N VAL A 109 19.90 -10.17 -28.64
CA VAL A 109 18.81 -11.03 -28.16
C VAL A 109 17.56 -10.25 -27.77
N SER A 110 17.68 -9.27 -26.87
CA SER A 110 16.53 -8.50 -26.36
C SER A 110 16.92 -7.14 -25.78
N GLY A 111 15.93 -6.28 -25.52
CA GLY A 111 16.12 -4.95 -24.94
C GLY A 111 16.35 -3.83 -25.97
N ASP A 112 16.13 -4.07 -27.26
CA ASP A 112 16.27 -3.06 -28.32
C ASP A 112 15.01 -2.21 -28.52
N GLY A 113 15.18 -0.95 -28.92
CA GLY A 113 14.10 -0.04 -29.30
C GLY A 113 13.20 0.38 -28.14
N GLN A 114 13.71 0.33 -26.91
CA GLN A 114 12.93 0.67 -25.72
C GLN A 114 12.78 2.19 -25.55
N THR A 115 11.68 2.61 -24.93
CA THR A 115 11.45 3.99 -24.49
C THR A 115 11.30 4.02 -22.98
N GLY A 116 11.92 5.01 -22.32
CA GLY A 116 11.71 5.28 -20.89
C GLY A 116 11.73 6.79 -20.63
N PRO A 117 11.13 7.28 -19.53
CA PRO A 117 11.21 8.68 -19.14
C PRO A 117 12.65 9.21 -19.11
N ALA A 118 12.83 10.49 -19.40
CA ALA A 118 14.16 11.10 -19.36
C ALA A 118 14.87 10.89 -18.01
N GLY A 119 16.15 10.51 -18.03
CA GLY A 119 16.95 10.19 -16.84
C GLY A 119 16.61 8.86 -16.15
N SER A 120 15.62 8.12 -16.64
CA SER A 120 15.19 6.85 -16.04
C SER A 120 15.88 5.63 -16.67
N ALA A 121 15.75 4.50 -16.01
CA ALA A 121 16.22 3.24 -16.57
C ALA A 121 15.19 2.55 -17.43
N LEU A 122 15.68 1.89 -18.48
CA LEU A 122 14.83 1.09 -19.34
C LEU A 122 14.28 -0.15 -18.61
N PRO A 123 13.03 -0.55 -18.89
CA PRO A 123 12.34 -1.62 -18.18
C PRO A 123 12.93 -3.00 -18.45
N GLN A 124 13.50 -3.23 -19.64
CA GLN A 124 14.19 -4.47 -20.00
C GLN A 124 15.70 -4.25 -20.04
N ARG A 125 16.46 -5.26 -19.60
CA ARG A 125 17.91 -5.30 -19.78
C ARG A 125 18.24 -5.47 -21.27
N LEU A 126 19.38 -4.91 -21.68
CA LEU A 126 19.99 -5.23 -22.96
C LEU A 126 20.62 -6.61 -22.85
N VAL A 127 20.36 -7.50 -23.82
CA VAL A 127 20.89 -8.86 -23.80
C VAL A 127 21.55 -9.18 -25.14
N ALA A 128 22.80 -9.64 -25.06
CA ALA A 128 23.57 -10.15 -26.19
C ALA A 128 23.98 -11.61 -25.94
N ARG A 129 24.21 -12.38 -27.01
CA ARG A 129 24.61 -13.79 -26.95
C ARG A 129 25.86 -14.03 -27.78
N LEU A 130 26.92 -14.54 -27.16
CA LEU A 130 28.14 -14.95 -27.83
C LEU A 130 28.11 -16.45 -28.11
N VAL A 131 28.28 -16.83 -29.37
CA VAL A 131 28.27 -18.23 -29.81
C VAL A 131 29.52 -18.62 -30.59
N ASP A 132 29.85 -19.91 -30.54
CA ASP A 132 30.85 -20.51 -31.42
C ASP A 132 30.28 -20.82 -32.82
N ARG A 133 31.11 -21.33 -33.72
CA ARG A 133 30.71 -21.65 -35.11
C ARG A 133 29.64 -22.75 -35.23
N TYR A 134 29.33 -23.45 -34.13
CA TYR A 134 28.33 -24.51 -34.06
C TYR A 134 27.05 -24.05 -33.34
N GLY A 135 26.99 -22.80 -32.87
CA GLY A 135 25.86 -22.22 -32.17
C GLY A 135 25.84 -22.50 -30.65
N ASN A 136 26.92 -23.06 -30.10
CA ASN A 136 27.06 -23.25 -28.65
C ASN A 136 27.36 -21.92 -27.97
N GLY A 137 26.81 -21.71 -26.78
CA GLY A 137 27.18 -20.56 -25.94
C GLY A 137 28.65 -20.62 -25.55
N VAL A 138 29.35 -19.49 -25.66
CA VAL A 138 30.71 -19.36 -25.12
C VAL A 138 30.61 -18.83 -23.71
N GLU A 139 30.92 -19.66 -22.71
CA GLU A 139 30.85 -19.31 -21.28
C GLU A 139 32.08 -18.50 -20.83
N GLY A 140 31.87 -17.53 -19.94
CA GLY A 140 32.93 -16.77 -19.27
C GLY A 140 33.64 -15.71 -20.15
N ALA A 141 33.13 -15.45 -21.36
CA ALA A 141 33.64 -14.43 -22.24
C ALA A 141 33.20 -13.03 -21.79
N SER A 142 34.12 -12.06 -21.75
CA SER A 142 33.83 -10.70 -21.29
C SER A 142 33.37 -9.78 -22.42
N LEU A 143 32.14 -9.31 -22.36
CA LEU A 143 31.55 -8.35 -23.29
C LEU A 143 31.66 -6.94 -22.73
N VAL A 144 32.08 -6.00 -23.58
CA VAL A 144 32.15 -4.56 -23.24
C VAL A 144 30.95 -3.84 -23.84
N TRP A 145 30.24 -3.09 -23.01
CA TRP A 145 29.09 -2.26 -23.37
C TRP A 145 29.53 -0.81 -23.50
N THR A 146 29.27 -0.18 -24.65
CA THR A 146 29.71 1.19 -24.93
C THR A 146 28.56 2.03 -25.47
N VAL A 147 28.36 3.22 -24.87
CA VAL A 147 27.40 4.21 -25.38
C VAL A 147 28.01 4.89 -26.61
N LEU A 148 27.36 4.76 -27.76
CA LEU A 148 27.80 5.28 -29.06
C LEU A 148 27.22 6.67 -29.38
N GLY A 149 26.13 7.05 -28.73
CA GLY A 149 25.52 8.37 -28.88
C GLY A 149 24.32 8.54 -27.95
N GLY A 150 24.08 9.77 -27.50
CA GLY A 150 23.15 10.08 -26.42
C GLY A 150 23.88 10.47 -25.14
N GLU A 151 23.10 10.80 -24.10
CA GLU A 151 23.58 11.16 -22.76
C GLU A 151 23.38 10.03 -21.75
N GLY A 152 22.75 8.92 -22.18
CA GLY A 152 22.51 7.75 -21.36
C GLY A 152 23.77 7.04 -20.86
N SER A 153 23.56 6.09 -19.97
CA SER A 153 24.61 5.28 -19.33
C SER A 153 24.25 3.80 -19.30
N VAL A 154 25.26 2.94 -19.31
CA VAL A 154 25.12 1.49 -19.24
C VAL A 154 25.85 0.96 -18.01
N GLN A 155 25.20 0.10 -17.23
CA GLN A 155 25.79 -0.52 -16.03
C GLN A 155 25.35 -1.98 -15.88
N PRO A 156 26.29 -2.91 -15.61
CA PRO A 156 27.73 -2.72 -15.76
C PRO A 156 28.13 -2.49 -17.23
N ASP A 157 29.26 -1.82 -17.44
CA ASP A 157 29.88 -1.57 -18.75
C ASP A 157 30.72 -2.77 -19.24
N GLU A 158 30.90 -3.79 -18.41
CA GLU A 158 31.50 -5.06 -18.77
C GLU A 158 30.73 -6.23 -18.12
N THR A 159 30.42 -7.29 -18.87
CA THR A 159 29.78 -8.51 -18.35
C THR A 159 30.33 -9.80 -18.93
N SER A 160 30.44 -10.84 -18.10
CA SER A 160 30.76 -12.20 -18.55
C SER A 160 29.50 -12.93 -19.06
N THR A 161 29.67 -13.75 -20.09
CA THR A 161 28.63 -14.66 -20.57
C THR A 161 28.41 -15.86 -19.66
N ASP A 162 27.16 -16.33 -19.58
CA ASP A 162 26.80 -17.60 -18.95
C ASP A 162 27.01 -18.82 -19.87
N ALA A 163 26.60 -20.02 -19.43
CA ALA A 163 26.75 -21.27 -20.16
C ALA A 163 25.99 -21.29 -21.51
N GLU A 164 24.91 -20.52 -21.62
CA GLU A 164 24.13 -20.32 -22.85
C GLU A 164 24.74 -19.26 -23.77
N GLY A 165 25.79 -18.56 -23.29
CA GLY A 165 26.51 -17.50 -23.97
C GLY A 165 25.88 -16.12 -23.78
N LEU A 166 24.93 -15.96 -22.86
CA LEU A 166 24.18 -14.71 -22.66
C LEU A 166 24.92 -13.78 -21.69
N ALA A 167 24.97 -12.49 -22.03
CA ALA A 167 25.40 -11.42 -21.15
C ALA A 167 24.37 -10.27 -21.19
N SER A 168 24.18 -9.58 -20.07
CA SER A 168 23.17 -8.51 -19.98
C SER A 168 23.63 -7.28 -19.20
N ALA A 169 23.17 -6.10 -19.62
CA ALA A 169 23.44 -4.83 -18.93
C ALA A 169 22.15 -4.00 -18.78
N ARG A 170 22.11 -3.12 -17.79
CA ARG A 170 21.03 -2.14 -17.61
C ARG A 170 21.40 -0.85 -18.32
N TYR A 171 20.44 -0.21 -18.97
CA TYR A 171 20.62 1.09 -19.61
C TYR A 171 19.73 2.15 -18.95
N VAL A 172 20.28 3.34 -18.73
CA VAL A 172 19.59 4.53 -18.26
C VAL A 172 19.65 5.55 -19.37
N VAL A 173 18.49 6.03 -19.85
CA VAL A 173 18.44 7.03 -20.93
C VAL A 173 18.88 8.40 -20.42
N GLY A 174 19.39 9.23 -21.33
CA GLY A 174 19.77 10.61 -21.06
C GLY A 174 18.63 11.50 -20.57
N ARG A 175 18.96 12.76 -20.24
CA ARG A 175 17.99 13.74 -19.73
C ARG A 175 17.35 14.58 -20.83
N THR A 176 17.86 14.52 -22.06
CA THR A 176 17.29 15.22 -23.21
C THR A 176 16.00 14.53 -23.70
N PRO A 177 14.80 15.14 -23.53
CA PRO A 177 13.54 14.51 -23.93
C PRO A 177 13.48 14.24 -25.43
N GLN A 178 12.76 13.19 -25.82
CA GLN A 178 12.54 12.79 -27.22
C GLN A 178 13.83 12.46 -28.01
N ALA A 179 14.95 12.21 -27.32
CA ALA A 179 16.22 11.82 -27.94
C ALA A 179 16.26 10.34 -28.32
N THR A 180 17.07 9.99 -29.32
CA THR A 180 17.40 8.60 -29.66
C THR A 180 18.86 8.34 -29.34
N GLU A 181 19.11 7.29 -28.55
CA GLU A 181 20.42 6.92 -28.02
C GLU A 181 20.85 5.55 -28.58
N ARG A 182 22.15 5.32 -28.66
CA ARG A 182 22.74 4.08 -29.17
C ARG A 182 23.77 3.54 -28.20
N VAL A 183 23.71 2.24 -27.97
CA VAL A 183 24.63 1.48 -27.12
C VAL A 183 24.97 0.17 -27.80
N THR A 184 26.20 -0.28 -27.67
CA THR A 184 26.68 -1.49 -28.34
C THR A 184 27.33 -2.43 -27.35
N ALA A 185 27.08 -3.74 -27.50
CA ALA A 185 27.87 -4.78 -26.86
C ALA A 185 28.94 -5.27 -27.84
N SER A 186 30.18 -5.41 -27.40
CA SER A 186 31.30 -5.81 -28.25
C SER A 186 32.15 -6.90 -27.60
N PHE A 187 32.75 -7.73 -28.45
CA PHE A 187 33.72 -8.75 -28.03
C PHE A 187 34.93 -8.74 -28.98
N GLY A 188 36.05 -8.18 -28.51
CA GLY A 188 37.27 -8.06 -29.30
C GLY A 188 37.03 -7.42 -30.68
N SER A 189 37.49 -8.08 -31.74
CA SER A 189 37.26 -7.66 -33.14
C SER A 189 36.19 -8.49 -33.86
N LEU A 190 35.43 -9.31 -33.14
CA LEU A 190 34.53 -10.32 -33.73
C LEU A 190 33.25 -9.69 -34.30
N GLY A 191 32.78 -8.59 -33.71
CA GLY A 191 31.56 -7.90 -34.09
C GLY A 191 30.93 -7.17 -32.91
N ALA A 192 29.80 -6.51 -33.19
CA ALA A 192 29.08 -5.73 -32.20
C ALA A 192 27.56 -5.98 -32.31
N ALA A 193 26.87 -5.95 -31.17
CA ALA A 193 25.41 -5.98 -31.09
C ALA A 193 24.92 -4.58 -30.71
N ASP A 194 24.35 -3.87 -31.68
CA ASP A 194 23.87 -2.49 -31.50
C ASP A 194 22.41 -2.47 -31.04
N PHE A 195 22.16 -1.69 -29.99
CA PHE A 195 20.85 -1.40 -29.43
C PHE A 195 20.52 0.09 -29.58
N THR A 196 19.25 0.38 -29.77
CA THR A 196 18.68 1.73 -29.76
C THR A 196 17.80 1.90 -28.54
N ALA A 197 17.85 3.09 -27.93
CA ALA A 197 16.95 3.51 -26.86
C ALA A 197 16.35 4.87 -27.20
N HIS A 198 15.16 5.16 -26.68
CA HIS A 198 14.47 6.43 -26.85
C HIS A 198 14.18 7.07 -25.50
N THR A 199 14.47 8.35 -25.40
CA THR A 199 14.16 9.15 -24.23
C THR A 199 12.74 9.69 -24.39
N GLY A 200 11.86 9.38 -23.44
CA GLY A 200 10.51 9.94 -23.35
C GLY A 200 10.51 11.32 -22.71
N GLU A 201 9.32 11.82 -22.41
CA GLU A 201 9.17 12.96 -21.49
C GLU A 201 9.65 12.54 -20.09
N PRO A 202 10.26 13.44 -19.28
CA PRO A 202 10.51 13.14 -17.88
C PRO A 202 9.19 12.92 -17.14
N ASP A 203 9.29 12.29 -15.96
CA ASP A 203 8.14 12.18 -15.06
C ASP A 203 7.76 13.58 -14.54
N ASN A 204 6.67 13.67 -13.80
CA ASN A 204 6.26 14.89 -13.13
C ASN A 204 5.59 14.49 -11.84
N LEU A 205 6.17 14.90 -10.73
CA LEU A 205 5.53 14.95 -9.45
C LEU A 205 4.68 16.22 -9.40
N VAL A 206 3.58 16.14 -8.69
CA VAL A 206 2.73 17.30 -8.42
C VAL A 206 2.10 17.09 -7.07
N VAL A 207 2.13 18.13 -6.23
CA VAL A 207 1.34 18.12 -5.01
C VAL A 207 -0.11 18.46 -5.38
N ASP A 208 -0.90 17.44 -5.72
CA ASP A 208 -2.28 17.57 -6.20
C ASP A 208 -3.20 18.26 -5.18
N ARG A 209 -3.09 17.87 -3.91
CA ARG A 209 -3.82 18.51 -2.81
C ARG A 209 -3.21 18.24 -1.45
N MET A 210 -3.64 19.04 -0.48
CA MET A 210 -3.36 18.83 0.94
C MET A 210 -4.56 19.24 1.78
N TYR A 211 -4.84 18.48 2.83
CA TYR A 211 -5.85 18.86 3.84
C TYR A 211 -5.57 18.22 5.19
N VAL A 212 -6.15 18.81 6.24
CA VAL A 212 -6.17 18.24 7.59
C VAL A 212 -7.56 17.64 7.84
N THR A 213 -7.60 16.41 8.36
CA THR A 213 -8.84 15.71 8.73
C THR A 213 -8.86 15.47 10.24
N GLN A 214 -9.89 15.97 10.91
CA GLN A 214 -10.16 15.64 12.32
C GLN A 214 -11.26 14.57 12.48
N VAL A 215 -12.22 14.53 11.54
CA VAL A 215 -13.35 13.58 11.54
C VAL A 215 -13.79 13.23 10.13
N THR A 216 -13.98 14.25 9.29
CA THR A 216 -14.42 14.15 7.91
C THR A 216 -13.79 15.30 7.14
N GLN A 217 -13.48 15.08 5.86
CA GLN A 217 -12.88 16.11 5.03
C GLN A 217 -13.16 15.82 3.56
N ASN A 218 -13.39 16.88 2.79
CA ASN A 218 -13.57 16.79 1.35
C ASN A 218 -12.25 17.03 0.61
N ALA A 219 -12.27 16.75 -0.69
CA ALA A 219 -11.13 16.93 -1.58
C ALA A 219 -10.55 18.36 -1.59
N ALA A 220 -11.38 19.37 -1.36
CA ALA A 220 -10.97 20.77 -1.37
C ALA A 220 -10.40 21.23 -0.01
N GLY A 221 -10.45 20.39 1.02
CA GLY A 221 -10.04 20.77 2.37
C GLY A 221 -10.95 21.80 3.03
N SER A 222 -12.20 21.92 2.61
CA SER A 222 -13.08 23.02 3.03
C SER A 222 -13.91 22.73 4.28
N VAL A 223 -13.92 21.50 4.80
CA VAL A 223 -14.61 21.20 6.06
C VAL A 223 -13.85 21.86 7.20
N PRO A 224 -14.47 22.76 8.00
CA PRO A 224 -13.75 23.51 9.01
C PRO A 224 -13.20 22.64 10.14
N LEU A 225 -12.02 23.01 10.63
CA LEU A 225 -11.34 22.39 11.75
C LEU A 225 -11.81 22.99 13.07
N VAL A 226 -11.72 22.23 14.15
CA VAL A 226 -11.97 22.68 15.52
C VAL A 226 -10.65 22.95 16.22
N ALA A 227 -10.51 24.15 16.76
CA ALA A 227 -9.30 24.57 17.47
C ALA A 227 -8.97 23.64 18.65
N GLY A 228 -7.69 23.31 18.82
CA GLY A 228 -7.21 22.52 19.95
C GLY A 228 -7.52 21.03 19.88
N ARG A 229 -8.00 20.52 18.74
CA ARG A 229 -8.24 19.10 18.50
C ARG A 229 -7.22 18.55 17.50
N ASP A 230 -6.68 17.37 17.79
CA ASP A 230 -5.72 16.70 16.91
C ASP A 230 -6.36 16.35 15.56
N GLY A 231 -5.56 16.38 14.50
CA GLY A 231 -5.96 15.96 13.16
C GLY A 231 -4.85 15.20 12.44
N LEU A 232 -5.19 14.61 11.30
CA LEU A 232 -4.22 14.03 10.38
C LEU A 232 -4.06 14.96 9.19
N LEU A 233 -2.87 15.51 8.99
CA LEU A 233 -2.50 16.12 7.72
C LEU A 233 -2.25 15.02 6.70
N ARG A 234 -2.81 15.18 5.50
CA ARG A 234 -2.54 14.34 4.35
C ARG A 234 -2.11 15.22 3.18
N VAL A 235 -0.96 14.92 2.61
CA VAL A 235 -0.43 15.52 1.38
C VAL A 235 -0.46 14.46 0.28
N PHE A 236 -1.06 14.77 -0.85
CA PHE A 236 -1.20 13.87 -1.99
C PHE A 236 -0.27 14.33 -3.10
N VAL A 237 0.90 13.67 -3.20
CA VAL A 237 1.82 13.86 -4.31
C VAL A 237 1.53 12.79 -5.36
N LEU A 238 1.37 13.21 -6.61
CA LEU A 238 1.08 12.32 -7.73
C LEU A 238 2.21 12.38 -8.76
N ALA A 239 2.56 11.24 -9.33
CA ALA A 239 3.42 11.13 -10.50
C ALA A 239 2.57 11.07 -11.78
N ARG A 240 3.15 11.45 -12.92
CA ARG A 240 2.50 11.37 -14.23
C ARG A 240 2.35 9.91 -14.68
N SER A 241 3.30 9.05 -14.33
CA SER A 241 3.35 7.66 -14.78
C SER A 241 3.77 6.69 -13.68
N GLU A 242 3.56 5.40 -13.92
CA GLU A 242 4.13 4.34 -13.08
C GLU A 242 5.64 4.51 -12.97
N ASN A 243 6.15 4.47 -11.75
CA ASN A 243 7.53 4.83 -11.45
C ASN A 243 8.08 4.01 -10.28
N ALA A 244 9.38 4.21 -10.02
CA ALA A 244 10.08 3.67 -8.85
C ALA A 244 10.75 4.81 -8.06
N HIS A 245 10.09 5.97 -7.99
CA HIS A 245 10.58 7.16 -7.29
C HIS A 245 10.22 7.11 -5.80
N SER A 246 11.17 7.48 -4.96
CA SER A 246 10.90 7.85 -3.56
C SER A 246 11.05 9.35 -3.42
N ALA A 247 9.98 10.05 -3.04
CA ALA A 247 9.99 11.48 -2.77
C ALA A 247 9.68 11.73 -1.28
N ASN A 248 10.45 12.63 -0.66
CA ASN A 248 10.10 13.22 0.62
C ASN A 248 9.20 14.45 0.39
N VAL A 249 8.45 14.84 1.42
CA VAL A 249 7.62 16.05 1.39
C VAL A 249 7.98 16.92 2.57
N GLU A 250 8.44 18.15 2.34
CA GLU A 250 8.57 19.14 3.40
C GLU A 250 7.23 19.85 3.61
N VAL A 251 6.77 19.91 4.86
CA VAL A 251 5.59 20.65 5.26
C VAL A 251 5.97 21.74 6.24
N ARG A 252 5.55 22.97 5.94
CA ARG A 252 5.79 24.14 6.77
C ARG A 252 4.46 24.70 7.28
N PHE A 253 4.38 24.87 8.60
CA PHE A 253 3.22 25.39 9.33
C PHE A 253 3.49 26.82 9.78
N PHE A 254 2.52 27.69 9.57
CA PHE A 254 2.57 29.11 9.88
C PHE A 254 1.43 29.49 10.81
N HIS A 255 1.65 30.55 11.59
CA HIS A 255 0.61 31.22 12.36
C HIS A 255 0.66 32.71 12.07
N ASP A 256 -0.42 33.26 11.53
CA ASP A 256 -0.49 34.66 11.08
C ASP A 256 0.69 35.04 10.15
N GLY A 257 1.06 34.10 9.26
CA GLY A 257 2.18 34.25 8.32
C GLY A 257 3.58 34.02 8.91
N VAL A 258 3.71 33.70 10.21
CA VAL A 258 5.00 33.40 10.85
C VAL A 258 5.23 31.90 10.89
N LEU A 259 6.36 31.42 10.36
CA LEU A 259 6.73 30.01 10.42
C LEU A 259 6.85 29.55 11.89
N VAL A 260 6.07 28.54 12.28
CA VAL A 260 6.08 27.97 13.63
C VAL A 260 6.62 26.54 13.68
N ARG A 261 6.59 25.81 12.57
CA ARG A 261 7.09 24.43 12.48
C ARG A 261 7.44 24.07 11.03
N SER A 262 8.49 23.28 10.82
CA SER A 262 8.75 22.57 9.57
C SER A 262 9.01 21.09 9.87
N GLU A 263 8.54 20.20 9.03
CA GLU A 263 8.70 18.75 9.15
C GLU A 263 8.91 18.12 7.76
N THR A 264 9.83 17.17 7.68
CA THR A 264 9.99 16.32 6.50
C THR A 264 9.18 15.04 6.71
N LEU A 265 8.27 14.77 5.79
CA LEU A 265 7.45 13.58 5.75
C LEU A 265 8.09 12.57 4.81
N ASP A 266 8.38 11.39 5.35
CA ASP A 266 8.82 10.24 4.56
C ASP A 266 7.66 9.26 4.36
N ARG A 267 7.68 8.55 3.25
CA ARG A 267 6.72 7.49 2.93
C ARG A 267 7.45 6.18 2.70
N ALA A 268 7.05 5.13 3.42
CA ALA A 268 7.59 3.78 3.26
C ALA A 268 7.02 3.13 1.98
N SER A 269 7.40 3.64 0.82
CA SER A 269 6.99 3.15 -0.49
C SER A 269 8.11 3.33 -1.51
N GLU A 270 8.14 2.45 -2.51
CA GLU A 270 9.14 2.44 -3.59
C GLU A 270 8.68 3.23 -4.84
N SER A 271 7.49 3.84 -4.81
CA SER A 271 6.96 4.63 -5.94
C SER A 271 6.16 5.83 -5.46
N VAL A 272 5.89 6.81 -6.33
CA VAL A 272 4.89 7.87 -6.11
C VAL A 272 3.57 7.46 -6.80
N PRO A 273 2.40 7.61 -6.16
CA PRO A 273 1.11 7.24 -6.76
C PRO A 273 0.79 8.01 -8.04
N THR A 274 0.01 7.44 -8.95
CA THR A 274 -0.51 8.18 -10.12
C THR A 274 -1.92 8.73 -9.91
N GLU A 275 -2.58 8.36 -8.82
CA GLU A 275 -3.91 8.84 -8.45
C GLU A 275 -4.04 9.02 -6.93
N ALA A 276 -4.80 10.05 -6.51
CA ALA A 276 -5.02 10.32 -5.10
C ALA A 276 -6.07 9.36 -4.53
N SER A 277 -5.76 8.72 -3.39
CA SER A 277 -6.70 7.84 -2.69
C SER A 277 -7.00 8.30 -1.28
N ALA A 278 -8.24 8.72 -1.03
CA ALA A 278 -8.71 9.01 0.32
C ALA A 278 -8.86 7.73 1.18
N ALA A 279 -8.97 6.56 0.54
CA ALA A 279 -9.18 5.27 1.20
C ALA A 279 -7.91 4.65 1.77
N ASP A 280 -6.76 4.92 1.15
CA ASP A 280 -5.49 4.28 1.48
C ASP A 280 -4.49 5.31 2.00
N LEU A 281 -4.11 5.18 3.27
CA LEU A 281 -3.11 6.06 3.88
C LEU A 281 -1.71 5.84 3.30
N ALA A 282 -1.41 4.69 2.69
CA ALA A 282 -0.12 4.45 2.03
C ALA A 282 0.05 5.24 0.71
N GLN A 283 -1.03 5.84 0.19
CA GLN A 283 -1.04 6.66 -1.03
C GLN A 283 -0.95 8.17 -0.75
N SER A 284 -0.63 8.56 0.50
CA SER A 284 -0.40 9.96 0.87
C SER A 284 0.72 10.08 1.91
N TRP A 285 1.31 11.27 2.02
CA TRP A 285 2.26 11.62 3.07
C TRP A 285 1.45 12.16 4.24
N ASN A 286 1.60 11.51 5.40
CA ASN A 286 0.71 11.75 6.52
C ASN A 286 1.47 12.20 7.75
N MET A 287 0.87 13.10 8.51
CA MET A 287 1.41 13.56 9.79
C MET A 287 0.29 13.81 10.78
N LEU A 288 0.41 13.29 12.00
CA LEU A 288 -0.45 13.73 13.11
C LEU A 288 -0.11 15.18 13.45
N VAL A 289 -1.10 16.05 13.33
CA VAL A 289 -1.02 17.46 13.71
C VAL A 289 -1.62 17.62 15.09
N PRO A 290 -0.81 17.93 16.13
CA PRO A 290 -1.32 18.19 17.47
C PRO A 290 -2.30 19.37 17.46
N GLY A 291 -3.34 19.29 18.28
CA GLY A 291 -4.34 20.33 18.43
C GLY A 291 -3.76 21.67 18.85
N GLU A 292 -2.60 21.68 19.51
CA GLU A 292 -1.85 22.90 19.85
C GLU A 292 -1.44 23.74 18.62
N LEU A 293 -1.21 23.09 17.46
CA LEU A 293 -0.96 23.77 16.19
C LEU A 293 -2.26 24.18 15.49
N ILE A 294 -3.37 23.47 15.73
CA ILE A 294 -4.67 23.73 15.10
C ILE A 294 -5.38 24.83 15.88
N ARG A 295 -5.16 26.08 15.47
CA ARG A 295 -5.80 27.28 16.02
C ARG A 295 -6.03 28.33 14.92
N PRO A 296 -6.98 29.28 15.09
CA PRO A 296 -7.25 30.33 14.09
C PRO A 296 -5.97 31.05 13.66
N GLY A 297 -5.78 31.29 12.36
CA GLY A 297 -4.54 31.85 11.80
C GLY A 297 -3.50 30.80 11.41
N LEU A 298 -3.81 29.50 11.54
CA LEU A 298 -3.00 28.42 10.99
C LEU A 298 -3.02 28.44 9.46
N SER A 299 -1.83 28.42 8.86
CA SER A 299 -1.67 28.13 7.44
C SER A 299 -0.53 27.16 7.15
N ILE A 300 -0.63 26.45 6.02
CA ILE A 300 0.28 25.35 5.67
C ILE A 300 0.70 25.46 4.21
N VAL A 301 1.94 25.11 3.90
CA VAL A 301 2.45 24.87 2.55
C VAL A 301 3.18 23.52 2.56
N ALA A 302 3.09 22.79 1.46
CA ALA A 302 3.81 21.52 1.28
C ALA A 302 4.63 21.55 0.00
N GLU A 303 5.79 20.90 0.01
CA GLU A 303 6.75 20.85 -1.08
C GLU A 303 7.24 19.40 -1.24
N ALA A 304 6.98 18.80 -2.39
CA ALA A 304 7.49 17.50 -2.77
C ALA A 304 8.91 17.62 -3.30
N ASP A 305 9.74 16.62 -3.00
CA ASP A 305 11.12 16.50 -3.44
C ASP A 305 11.97 17.81 -3.32
N PRO A 306 12.01 18.46 -2.13
CA PRO A 306 12.77 19.70 -1.93
C PRO A 306 14.30 19.56 -2.18
N GLU A 307 14.80 18.34 -2.33
CA GLU A 307 16.20 18.06 -2.64
C GLU A 307 16.46 17.83 -4.14
N ASP A 308 15.43 17.91 -5.01
CA ASP A 308 15.53 17.77 -6.47
C ASP A 308 16.24 16.45 -6.87
N ARG A 309 15.75 15.34 -6.31
CA ARG A 309 16.29 13.99 -6.53
C ARG A 309 15.62 13.28 -7.69
N VAL A 310 14.34 13.55 -7.92
CA VAL A 310 13.55 13.08 -9.04
C VAL A 310 13.73 14.08 -10.17
N TYR A 311 14.02 13.58 -11.37
CA TYR A 311 14.17 14.45 -12.53
C TYR A 311 12.82 14.64 -13.22
N GLU A 312 12.33 15.87 -13.25
CA GLU A 312 10.96 16.18 -13.64
C GLU A 312 10.85 17.16 -14.82
N SER A 313 9.66 17.24 -15.42
CA SER A 313 9.37 18.25 -16.46
C SER A 313 9.04 19.65 -15.93
N GLU A 314 8.49 19.73 -14.71
CA GLU A 314 8.02 20.97 -14.08
C GLU A 314 8.30 20.87 -12.58
N GLU A 315 8.95 21.90 -12.03
CA GLU A 315 9.30 21.96 -10.61
C GLU A 315 8.37 22.92 -9.84
N ALA A 316 7.65 23.80 -10.54
CA ALA A 316 6.83 24.81 -9.89
C ALA A 316 5.53 24.25 -9.26
N ASP A 317 5.11 23.04 -9.66
CA ASP A 317 3.95 22.31 -9.14
C ASP A 317 4.32 21.25 -8.09
N ASN A 318 5.60 21.14 -7.75
CA ASN A 318 6.08 20.45 -6.56
C ASN A 318 5.71 21.16 -5.26
N VAL A 319 5.15 22.36 -5.31
CA VAL A 319 4.65 23.09 -4.14
C VAL A 319 3.13 23.20 -4.17
N PHE A 320 2.47 22.96 -3.03
CA PHE A 320 1.04 23.18 -2.87
C PHE A 320 0.71 24.34 -1.91
N PRO A 321 -0.11 25.31 -2.37
CA PRO A 321 -0.62 25.46 -3.73
C PRO A 321 0.51 25.83 -4.69
N ALA A 322 0.31 25.57 -5.99
CA ALA A 322 1.25 25.95 -7.02
C ALA A 322 1.63 27.45 -6.88
N GLY A 323 2.93 27.75 -6.92
CA GLY A 323 3.47 29.09 -6.63
C GLY A 323 3.75 29.40 -5.15
N GLY A 324 3.51 28.45 -4.23
CA GLY A 324 3.97 28.53 -2.84
C GLY A 324 3.21 29.48 -1.93
N ALA A 325 1.97 29.81 -2.27
CA ALA A 325 1.08 30.55 -1.38
C ALA A 325 0.79 29.74 -0.10
N LEU A 326 0.42 30.42 0.99
CA LEU A 326 0.00 29.73 2.21
C LEU A 326 -1.47 29.28 2.07
N VAL A 327 -1.76 28.01 2.37
CA VAL A 327 -3.15 27.53 2.52
C VAL A 327 -3.64 27.90 3.91
N GLU A 328 -4.50 28.91 4.00
CA GLU A 328 -5.17 29.27 5.24
C GLU A 328 -6.19 28.19 5.63
N MET A 329 -6.03 27.63 6.83
CA MET A 329 -6.94 26.62 7.36
C MET A 329 -8.14 27.31 8.02
N ASP A 330 -9.36 26.88 7.67
CA ASP A 330 -10.56 27.36 8.35
C ASP A 330 -10.69 26.70 9.73
N VAL A 331 -10.16 27.34 10.77
CA VAL A 331 -10.16 26.83 12.15
C VAL A 331 -11.16 27.58 13.01
N ARG A 332 -12.16 26.87 13.54
CA ARG A 332 -13.23 27.38 14.40
C ARG A 332 -12.94 27.15 15.88
N SER A 333 -13.17 28.17 16.68
CA SER A 333 -13.09 28.09 18.14
C SER A 333 -14.49 27.95 18.73
N LEU A 334 -14.75 26.85 19.42
CA LEU A 334 -16.02 26.55 20.05
C LEU A 334 -15.83 26.29 21.55
N PRO A 335 -16.81 26.64 22.40
CA PRO A 335 -16.78 26.24 23.81
C PRO A 335 -16.81 24.71 23.95
N ASP A 336 -16.43 24.19 25.11
CA ASP A 336 -16.60 22.76 25.42
C ASP A 336 -18.09 22.39 25.43
N PHE A 337 -18.41 21.17 25.00
CA PHE A 337 -19.77 20.67 25.09
C PHE A 337 -20.06 20.21 26.52
N ARG A 338 -20.92 20.96 27.22
CA ARG A 338 -21.24 20.73 28.63
C ARG A 338 -22.51 19.90 28.75
N VAL A 339 -22.35 18.68 29.25
CA VAL A 339 -23.43 17.70 29.37
C VAL A 339 -23.62 17.32 30.84
N ARG A 340 -24.88 17.12 31.21
CA ARG A 340 -25.28 16.47 32.45
C ARG A 340 -26.02 15.18 32.13
N LEU A 341 -25.47 14.07 32.57
CA LEU A 341 -26.12 12.77 32.47
C LEU A 341 -27.02 12.57 33.69
N VAL A 342 -28.24 12.10 33.47
CA VAL A 342 -29.24 11.94 34.55
C VAL A 342 -29.63 10.47 34.63
N PRO A 343 -29.26 9.74 35.70
CA PRO A 343 -29.77 8.39 35.92
C PRO A 343 -31.27 8.47 36.23
N ILE A 344 -32.09 7.77 35.46
CA ILE A 344 -33.55 7.78 35.60
C ILE A 344 -33.99 6.48 36.30
N GLN A 345 -34.67 6.63 37.43
CA GLN A 345 -35.42 5.57 38.07
C GLN A 345 -36.83 5.51 37.46
N MET A 346 -37.18 4.36 36.91
CA MET A 346 -38.53 4.04 36.45
C MET A 346 -39.16 2.98 37.34
N PHE A 347 -40.48 3.07 37.50
CA PHE A 347 -41.31 2.12 38.24
C PHE A 347 -42.25 1.42 37.26
N THR A 348 -41.82 0.28 36.76
CA THR A 348 -42.60 -0.46 35.75
C THR A 348 -43.31 -1.66 36.38
N PRO A 349 -44.43 -2.14 35.81
CA PRO A 349 -45.03 -3.41 36.22
C PRO A 349 -44.09 -4.62 36.05
N ALA A 350 -43.07 -4.51 35.19
CA ALA A 350 -42.08 -5.56 34.94
C ALA A 350 -40.88 -5.51 35.92
N GLY A 351 -40.82 -4.51 36.80
CA GLY A 351 -39.73 -4.28 37.74
C GLY A 351 -39.18 -2.86 37.67
N ASN A 352 -38.58 -2.41 38.78
CA ASN A 352 -37.95 -1.10 38.86
C ASN A 352 -36.62 -1.13 38.12
N SER A 353 -36.34 -0.13 37.29
CA SER A 353 -35.08 -0.01 36.56
C SER A 353 -34.47 1.37 36.76
N THR A 354 -33.17 1.43 37.01
CA THR A 354 -32.41 2.69 37.11
C THR A 354 -31.36 2.69 36.01
N GLY A 355 -31.15 3.83 35.33
CA GLY A 355 -30.00 3.97 34.44
C GLY A 355 -28.67 3.78 35.18
N ASP A 356 -27.72 3.07 34.58
CA ASP A 356 -26.38 2.76 35.11
C ASP A 356 -25.38 3.91 34.91
N VAL A 357 -25.83 5.10 34.53
CA VAL A 357 -24.92 6.23 34.35
C VAL A 357 -24.36 6.72 35.68
N ARG A 358 -23.03 6.71 35.80
CA ARG A 358 -22.26 7.05 37.02
C ARG A 358 -20.93 7.69 36.65
N ASP A 359 -20.29 8.34 37.62
CA ASP A 359 -19.00 9.01 37.37
C ASP A 359 -17.92 8.07 36.80
N GLY A 360 -17.97 6.78 37.16
CA GLY A 360 -17.03 5.77 36.68
C GLY A 360 -17.23 5.30 35.23
N ASN A 361 -18.38 5.56 34.60
CA ASN A 361 -18.67 5.12 33.21
C ASN A 361 -19.19 6.24 32.29
N LYS A 362 -19.33 7.49 32.77
CA LYS A 362 -19.88 8.62 31.99
C LYS A 362 -19.18 8.88 30.65
N SER A 363 -17.88 8.57 30.54
CA SER A 363 -17.13 8.72 29.29
C SER A 363 -17.64 7.81 28.18
N ALA A 364 -18.20 6.64 28.51
CA ALA A 364 -18.74 5.71 27.53
C ALA A 364 -19.91 6.32 26.76
N TYR A 365 -20.79 7.08 27.43
CA TYR A 365 -21.97 7.71 26.82
C TYR A 365 -21.62 8.82 25.82
N VAL A 366 -20.50 9.51 26.03
CA VAL A 366 -20.06 10.59 25.13
C VAL A 366 -19.06 10.14 24.08
N SER A 367 -18.59 8.89 24.14
CA SER A 367 -17.48 8.40 23.31
C SER A 367 -17.72 8.52 21.80
N ALA A 368 -18.91 8.15 21.31
CA ALA A 368 -19.26 8.26 19.90
C ALA A 368 -19.36 9.73 19.45
N ALA A 369 -19.98 10.58 20.26
CA ALA A 369 -20.08 12.01 19.99
C ALA A 369 -18.69 12.67 20.00
N PHE A 370 -17.78 12.27 20.91
CA PHE A 370 -16.42 12.77 20.93
C PHE A 370 -15.65 12.43 19.65
N LYS A 371 -15.85 11.23 19.11
CA LYS A 371 -15.24 10.82 17.85
C LYS A 371 -15.79 11.61 16.65
N MET A 372 -17.10 11.88 16.62
CA MET A 372 -17.76 12.37 15.41
C MET A 372 -18.10 13.87 15.41
N PHE A 373 -18.36 14.51 16.56
CA PHE A 373 -18.84 15.89 16.56
C PHE A 373 -17.72 16.92 16.46
N PRO A 374 -17.98 18.11 15.91
CA PRO A 374 -17.03 19.23 15.89
C PRO A 374 -16.83 19.79 17.30
N MET A 375 -16.05 19.09 18.13
CA MET A 375 -15.84 19.42 19.54
C MET A 375 -14.39 19.13 19.96
N ARG A 376 -13.80 20.04 20.74
CA ARG A 376 -12.48 19.81 21.35
C ARG A 376 -12.56 18.85 22.54
N GLY A 377 -13.61 18.97 23.33
CA GLY A 377 -13.75 18.26 24.59
C GLY A 377 -15.17 18.33 25.14
N PHE A 378 -15.42 17.48 26.15
CA PHE A 378 -16.69 17.33 26.83
C PHE A 378 -16.48 17.59 28.32
N ASP A 379 -17.32 18.46 28.89
CA ASP A 379 -17.45 18.64 30.33
C ASP A 379 -18.70 17.87 30.76
N VAL A 380 -18.49 16.70 31.37
CA VAL A 380 -19.54 15.74 31.72
C VAL A 380 -19.65 15.59 33.23
N ASP A 381 -20.84 15.89 33.76
CA ASP A 381 -21.22 15.54 35.13
C ASP A 381 -22.37 14.53 35.16
N VAL A 382 -22.51 13.84 36.29
CA VAL A 382 -23.63 12.94 36.56
C VAL A 382 -24.47 13.55 37.67
N ARG A 383 -25.76 13.69 37.38
CA ARG A 383 -26.74 14.18 38.34
C ARG A 383 -27.11 13.09 39.34
N ALA A 384 -27.61 13.49 40.52
CA ALA A 384 -28.38 12.59 41.37
C ALA A 384 -29.57 11.98 40.59
N VAL A 385 -29.95 10.75 40.97
CA VAL A 385 -31.03 9.97 40.35
C VAL A 385 -32.32 10.80 40.29
N PHE A 386 -32.95 10.79 39.12
CA PHE A 386 -34.27 11.38 38.90
C PHE A 386 -35.32 10.29 38.87
N THR A 387 -36.41 10.48 39.61
CA THR A 387 -37.54 9.54 39.63
C THR A 387 -38.58 10.00 38.62
N SER A 388 -38.82 9.19 37.59
CA SER A 388 -39.82 9.48 36.56
C SER A 388 -41.22 9.05 37.01
N GLY A 389 -42.24 9.82 36.57
CA GLY A 389 -43.64 9.43 36.67
C GLY A 389 -44.10 8.52 35.54
N VAL A 390 -43.26 8.28 34.53
CA VAL A 390 -43.55 7.43 33.37
C VAL A 390 -43.40 5.95 33.74
N GLY A 391 -44.38 5.15 33.32
CA GLY A 391 -44.48 3.73 33.67
C GLY A 391 -43.52 2.82 32.88
N ASP A 392 -43.61 2.79 31.55
CA ASP A 392 -42.72 2.02 30.66
C ASP A 392 -42.34 2.83 29.41
N LEU A 393 -41.37 2.36 28.62
CA LEU A 393 -40.93 3.02 27.38
C LEU A 393 -41.35 2.25 26.11
N ARG A 394 -42.57 1.70 26.06
CA ARG A 394 -43.01 0.87 24.92
C ARG A 394 -43.45 1.64 23.68
N ASP A 395 -43.90 2.88 23.85
CA ASP A 395 -44.43 3.71 22.77
C ASP A 395 -43.91 5.14 22.82
N LEU A 396 -44.03 5.84 21.69
CA LEU A 396 -43.51 7.19 21.50
C LEU A 396 -44.13 8.22 22.46
N GLY A 397 -45.37 8.01 22.93
CA GLY A 397 -46.03 8.91 23.87
C GLY A 397 -45.35 8.89 25.24
N HIS A 398 -44.97 7.71 25.73
CA HIS A 398 -44.19 7.58 26.96
C HIS A 398 -42.77 8.15 26.82
N TRP A 399 -42.09 7.93 25.69
CA TRP A 399 -40.80 8.57 25.39
C TRP A 399 -40.88 10.09 25.41
N THR A 400 -41.91 10.65 24.76
CA THR A 400 -42.15 12.10 24.73
C THR A 400 -42.42 12.65 26.13
N SER A 401 -43.19 11.91 26.95
CA SER A 401 -43.47 12.29 28.33
C SER A 401 -42.19 12.31 29.18
N LEU A 402 -41.32 11.30 29.02
CA LEU A 402 -40.05 11.24 29.73
C LEU A 402 -39.12 12.39 29.31
N LEU A 403 -39.02 12.67 28.01
CA LEU A 403 -38.22 13.79 27.49
C LEU A 403 -38.67 15.13 28.09
N ASN A 404 -39.99 15.35 28.17
CA ASN A 404 -40.57 16.54 28.80
C ASN A 404 -40.26 16.63 30.30
N GLU A 405 -40.27 15.52 31.04
CA GLU A 405 -39.85 15.50 32.45
C GLU A 405 -38.38 15.93 32.61
N ILE A 406 -37.48 15.44 31.75
CA ILE A 406 -36.06 15.83 31.78
C ILE A 406 -35.85 17.28 31.34
N ALA A 407 -36.63 17.79 30.38
CA ALA A 407 -36.59 19.19 29.99
C ALA A 407 -37.04 20.10 31.15
N ALA A 408 -38.12 19.72 31.85
CA ALA A 408 -38.58 20.43 33.05
C ALA A 408 -37.55 20.35 34.18
N LEU A 409 -36.91 19.21 34.38
CA LEU A 409 -35.83 19.02 35.35
C LEU A 409 -34.64 19.95 35.08
N ARG A 410 -34.23 20.08 33.81
CA ARG A 410 -33.14 20.98 33.42
C ARG A 410 -33.46 22.44 33.80
N VAL A 411 -34.69 22.88 33.54
CA VAL A 411 -35.16 24.22 33.91
C VAL A 411 -35.18 24.39 35.43
N ALA A 412 -35.68 23.39 36.16
CA ALA A 412 -35.71 23.41 37.62
C ALA A 412 -34.32 23.45 38.26
N ASP A 413 -33.34 22.75 37.67
CA ASP A 413 -31.94 22.79 38.09
C ASP A 413 -31.25 24.14 37.73
N GLY A 414 -31.89 25.01 36.93
CA GLY A 414 -31.32 26.28 36.48
C GLY A 414 -30.07 26.12 35.61
N SER A 415 -29.92 24.99 34.94
CA SER A 415 -28.68 24.59 34.26
C SER A 415 -28.67 25.02 32.80
N SER A 416 -27.52 25.53 32.34
CA SER A 416 -27.24 25.76 30.91
C SER A 416 -26.67 24.53 30.20
N ARG A 417 -26.42 23.41 30.91
CA ARG A 417 -25.89 22.17 30.33
C ARG A 417 -26.94 21.51 29.44
N TYR A 418 -26.48 20.71 28.49
CA TYR A 418 -27.34 19.74 27.80
C TYR A 418 -27.65 18.60 28.75
N TYR A 419 -28.89 18.11 28.75
CA TYR A 419 -29.32 17.00 29.60
C TYR A 419 -29.49 15.75 28.75
N TYR A 420 -28.89 14.66 29.19
CA TYR A 420 -29.15 13.33 28.64
C TYR A 420 -29.65 12.42 29.76
N GLY A 421 -30.94 12.10 29.71
CA GLY A 421 -31.57 11.20 30.66
C GLY A 421 -31.35 9.74 30.26
N THR A 422 -30.88 8.92 31.19
CA THR A 422 -30.59 7.51 30.93
C THR A 422 -31.51 6.62 31.77
N ALA A 423 -32.37 5.87 31.10
CA ALA A 423 -33.19 4.82 31.71
C ALA A 423 -32.49 3.46 31.63
N GLY A 424 -32.75 2.58 32.60
CA GLY A 424 -32.33 1.18 32.49
C GLY A 424 -33.00 0.49 31.29
N PHE A 425 -32.35 -0.53 30.73
CA PHE A 425 -32.86 -1.22 29.54
C PHE A 425 -34.29 -1.75 29.73
N GLN A 426 -35.15 -1.46 28.76
CA GLN A 426 -36.52 -1.98 28.65
C GLN A 426 -36.80 -2.39 27.19
N PRO A 427 -37.61 -3.43 26.95
CA PRO A 427 -38.04 -3.76 25.59
C PRO A 427 -38.81 -2.60 24.96
N SER A 428 -38.25 -2.00 23.91
CA SER A 428 -38.83 -0.88 23.16
C SER A 428 -38.49 -0.97 21.68
N ALA A 429 -39.28 -0.29 20.85
CA ALA A 429 -38.96 -0.07 19.43
C ALA A 429 -37.93 1.06 19.22
N PHE A 430 -37.61 1.82 20.27
CA PHE A 430 -36.71 2.97 20.23
C PHE A 430 -35.59 2.80 21.23
N CYS A 431 -34.45 3.44 20.96
CA CYS A 431 -33.32 3.49 21.88
C CYS A 431 -33.12 4.87 22.53
N GLY A 432 -33.68 5.91 21.94
CA GLY A 432 -33.59 7.28 22.42
C GLY A 432 -34.63 8.20 21.79
N LEU A 433 -34.71 9.41 22.34
CA LEU A 433 -35.47 10.53 21.80
C LEU A 433 -34.83 11.86 22.21
N GLY A 434 -34.54 12.72 21.25
CA GLY A 434 -34.00 14.07 21.45
C GLY A 434 -34.89 15.16 20.88
N ASP A 435 -34.96 16.30 21.58
CA ASP A 435 -35.60 17.49 21.05
C ASP A 435 -34.78 18.11 19.92
N ILE A 436 -35.44 18.51 18.83
CA ILE A 436 -34.77 19.16 17.72
C ILE A 436 -34.45 20.62 18.09
N GLY A 437 -33.16 20.95 18.20
CA GLY A 437 -32.66 22.28 18.51
C GLY A 437 -32.84 22.71 19.97
N ALA A 438 -33.20 21.78 20.86
CA ALA A 438 -33.30 22.04 22.30
C ALA A 438 -32.32 21.14 23.08
N PRO A 439 -31.89 21.53 24.29
CA PRO A 439 -30.74 20.91 24.97
C PRO A 439 -31.11 19.69 25.82
N THR A 440 -32.07 18.88 25.37
CA THR A 440 -32.58 17.73 26.13
C THR A 440 -32.73 16.51 25.24
N ALA A 441 -32.22 15.38 25.71
CA ALA A 441 -32.41 14.08 25.10
C ALA A 441 -32.57 13.01 26.18
N VAL A 442 -33.12 11.86 25.81
CA VAL A 442 -33.24 10.67 26.65
C VAL A 442 -32.85 9.43 25.87
N GLY A 443 -32.37 8.41 26.58
CA GLY A 443 -32.10 7.09 26.01
C GLY A 443 -32.03 6.00 27.05
N MET A 444 -31.74 4.78 26.60
CA MET A 444 -31.64 3.60 27.45
C MET A 444 -30.23 3.02 27.48
N ASP A 445 -29.94 2.26 28.53
CA ASP A 445 -28.72 1.44 28.63
C ASP A 445 -28.81 0.14 27.81
N GLY A 446 -27.72 -0.64 27.85
CA GLY A 446 -27.69 -2.01 27.36
C GLY A 446 -27.47 -2.08 25.85
N ALA A 447 -28.46 -2.57 25.11
CA ALA A 447 -28.36 -2.74 23.66
C ALA A 447 -28.34 -1.40 22.90
N CYS A 448 -28.75 -0.32 23.55
CA CYS A 448 -28.66 1.04 23.02
C CYS A 448 -27.25 1.58 23.32
N GLY A 449 -26.43 1.68 22.28
CA GLY A 449 -25.02 2.02 22.40
C GLY A 449 -24.73 3.52 22.46
N PRO A 450 -23.46 3.92 22.62
CA PRO A 450 -23.05 5.34 22.61
C PRO A 450 -23.44 6.12 21.35
N SER A 451 -23.60 5.44 20.21
CA SER A 451 -24.09 6.04 18.96
C SER A 451 -25.51 6.59 19.09
N THR A 452 -26.36 5.99 19.93
CA THR A 452 -27.70 6.52 20.22
C THR A 452 -27.60 7.89 20.90
N ALA A 453 -26.79 8.02 21.94
CA ALA A 453 -26.63 9.33 22.61
C ALA A 453 -26.11 10.40 21.65
N ALA A 454 -25.15 10.05 20.80
CA ALA A 454 -24.66 10.93 19.74
C ALA A 454 -25.78 11.29 18.74
N HIS A 455 -26.60 10.34 18.30
CA HIS A 455 -27.76 10.59 17.43
C HIS A 455 -28.75 11.59 18.07
N GLU A 456 -29.14 11.37 19.33
CA GLU A 456 -30.08 12.27 20.00
C GLU A 456 -29.50 13.67 20.24
N TRP A 457 -28.20 13.78 20.53
CA TRP A 457 -27.55 15.09 20.57
C TRP A 457 -27.48 15.74 19.19
N GLY A 458 -27.41 14.97 18.11
CA GLY A 458 -27.58 15.48 16.76
C GLY A 458 -28.91 16.21 16.59
N HIS A 459 -30.01 15.65 17.10
CA HIS A 459 -31.28 16.38 17.18
C HIS A 459 -31.17 17.64 18.02
N ASN A 460 -30.53 17.59 19.19
CA ASN A 460 -30.33 18.79 20.02
C ASN A 460 -29.55 19.90 19.30
N PHE A 461 -28.73 19.55 18.30
CA PHE A 461 -28.06 20.48 17.37
C PHE A 461 -28.84 20.73 16.07
N ALA A 462 -30.17 20.63 16.14
CA ALA A 462 -31.11 20.85 15.06
C ALA A 462 -30.92 19.97 13.81
N ARG A 463 -30.34 18.77 13.95
CA ARG A 463 -30.24 17.80 12.86
C ARG A 463 -31.51 16.96 12.77
N ARG A 464 -31.88 16.67 11.52
CA ARG A 464 -32.98 15.79 11.15
C ARG A 464 -32.40 14.50 10.60
N HIS A 465 -33.24 13.49 10.41
CA HIS A 465 -32.75 12.17 10.02
C HIS A 465 -32.21 12.13 8.59
N ALA A 466 -31.09 11.44 8.38
CA ALA A 466 -30.59 11.13 7.06
C ALA A 466 -31.44 10.01 6.40
N PRO A 467 -31.56 9.97 5.06
CA PRO A 467 -32.50 9.10 4.35
C PRO A 467 -32.03 7.62 4.25
N CYS A 468 -31.84 6.94 5.38
CA CYS A 468 -31.56 5.50 5.44
C CYS A 468 -32.23 4.82 6.63
N GLY A 469 -32.84 3.64 6.41
CA GLY A 469 -33.49 2.83 7.45
C GLY A 469 -34.92 3.24 7.80
N ASN A 470 -35.60 3.97 6.89
CA ASN A 470 -36.98 4.45 7.04
C ASN A 470 -37.29 5.28 8.30
N PRO A 471 -36.43 6.25 8.70
CA PRO A 471 -36.74 7.13 9.81
C PRO A 471 -37.91 8.08 9.47
N SER A 472 -38.61 8.57 10.50
CA SER A 472 -39.56 9.67 10.35
C SER A 472 -38.80 10.99 10.22
N GLY A 473 -39.42 12.07 9.73
CA GLY A 473 -38.80 13.41 9.78
C GLY A 473 -37.47 13.54 9.01
N VAL A 474 -37.32 12.82 7.90
CA VAL A 474 -36.15 12.87 7.01
C VAL A 474 -35.81 14.31 6.64
N ASP A 475 -34.52 14.65 6.67
CA ASP A 475 -33.99 15.91 6.18
C ASP A 475 -34.04 15.95 4.65
N GLY A 476 -34.99 16.71 4.10
CA GLY A 476 -35.11 16.90 2.65
C GLY A 476 -33.95 17.67 2.02
N ALA A 477 -33.09 18.31 2.82
CA ALA A 477 -31.89 18.99 2.35
C ALA A 477 -30.63 18.11 2.43
N TYR A 478 -30.72 16.90 2.98
CA TYR A 478 -29.57 16.00 3.07
C TYR A 478 -29.09 15.61 1.66
N PRO A 479 -27.82 15.89 1.30
CA PRO A 479 -27.38 15.85 -0.09
C PRO A 479 -27.07 14.44 -0.60
N TYR A 480 -26.84 13.47 0.29
CA TYR A 480 -26.31 12.16 -0.11
C TYR A 480 -27.40 11.07 -0.12
N ALA A 481 -27.55 10.43 -1.27
CA ALA A 481 -28.51 9.36 -1.46
C ALA A 481 -28.28 8.20 -0.49
N GLY A 482 -29.38 7.58 -0.03
CA GLY A 482 -29.33 6.43 0.88
C GLY A 482 -28.66 6.71 2.22
N GLY A 483 -28.56 7.99 2.63
CA GLY A 483 -27.94 8.38 3.89
C GLY A 483 -26.44 8.13 3.95
N SER A 484 -25.74 8.01 2.81
CA SER A 484 -24.27 7.93 2.77
C SER A 484 -23.61 9.11 3.49
N ILE A 485 -22.41 8.92 4.03
CA ILE A 485 -21.62 10.02 4.62
C ILE A 485 -21.04 11.02 3.59
N GLY A 486 -21.19 10.73 2.29
CA GLY A 486 -20.84 11.64 1.20
C GLY A 486 -19.35 11.68 0.87
N VAL A 487 -18.53 12.09 1.84
CA VAL A 487 -17.07 12.16 1.73
C VAL A 487 -16.41 11.18 2.71
N TYR A 488 -15.10 11.00 2.60
CA TYR A 488 -14.37 10.12 3.52
C TYR A 488 -14.30 10.72 4.93
N GLY A 489 -14.69 9.90 5.90
CA GLY A 489 -14.38 10.12 7.31
C GLY A 489 -13.02 9.55 7.69
N LEU A 490 -12.55 9.85 8.89
CA LEU A 490 -11.33 9.28 9.48
C LEU A 490 -11.48 9.18 11.00
N ASP A 491 -11.34 7.96 11.54
CA ASP A 491 -11.03 7.79 12.96
C ASP A 491 -9.53 8.03 13.17
N VAL A 492 -9.17 9.25 13.55
CA VAL A 492 -7.77 9.71 13.69
C VAL A 492 -7.00 8.89 14.74
N GLU A 493 -7.68 8.45 15.82
CA GLU A 493 -7.05 7.65 16.88
C GLU A 493 -6.60 6.29 16.35
N ARG A 494 -7.37 5.71 15.42
CA ARG A 494 -7.11 4.39 14.84
C ARG A 494 -6.44 4.45 13.46
N LEU A 495 -6.29 5.66 12.90
CA LEU A 495 -5.89 5.89 11.51
C LEU A 495 -6.71 5.06 10.53
N ASP A 496 -8.04 5.08 10.70
CA ASP A 496 -8.99 4.21 9.97
C ASP A 496 -9.96 5.03 9.11
N PRO A 497 -9.75 5.09 7.78
CA PRO A 497 -10.61 5.79 6.84
C PRO A 497 -12.02 5.20 6.78
N LYS A 498 -13.05 6.06 6.79
CA LYS A 498 -14.47 5.69 6.71
C LYS A 498 -14.99 5.98 5.32
N SER A 499 -15.30 4.93 4.57
CA SER A 499 -15.73 5.05 3.17
C SER A 499 -17.18 5.49 3.05
N PRO A 500 -17.52 6.46 2.17
CA PRO A 500 -18.90 6.83 1.88
C PRO A 500 -19.73 5.70 1.24
N GLY A 501 -19.08 4.68 0.66
CA GLY A 501 -19.75 3.49 0.13
C GLY A 501 -20.09 2.44 1.19
N ALA A 502 -19.53 2.54 2.40
CA ALA A 502 -19.68 1.55 3.46
C ALA A 502 -20.36 2.09 4.73
N PHE A 503 -20.35 3.41 4.94
CA PHE A 503 -20.89 4.04 6.13
C PHE A 503 -22.09 4.93 5.79
N SER A 504 -23.10 4.86 6.65
CA SER A 504 -24.23 5.79 6.66
C SER A 504 -24.02 6.89 7.70
N ASP A 505 -24.69 8.02 7.52
CA ASP A 505 -24.65 9.14 8.46
C ASP A 505 -25.16 8.73 9.84
N LEU A 506 -24.57 9.32 10.87
CA LEU A 506 -24.98 9.15 12.26
C LEU A 506 -26.47 9.42 12.48
N MET A 507 -27.08 10.35 11.74
CA MET A 507 -28.51 10.67 11.82
C MET A 507 -29.40 9.70 11.02
N SER A 508 -28.86 8.59 10.53
CA SER A 508 -29.63 7.52 9.88
C SER A 508 -29.95 6.37 10.84
N TYR A 509 -30.77 5.42 10.39
CA TYR A 509 -31.03 4.15 11.09
C TYR A 509 -30.31 2.96 10.45
N CYS A 510 -29.26 3.22 9.66
CA CYS A 510 -28.46 2.21 9.00
C CYS A 510 -27.11 2.07 9.68
N ASP A 511 -26.59 0.84 9.72
CA ASP A 511 -25.25 0.53 10.24
C ASP A 511 -24.32 0.05 9.12
N PRO A 512 -23.00 0.27 9.23
CA PRO A 512 -22.33 1.03 10.28
C PRO A 512 -22.44 2.55 10.08
N VAL A 513 -22.40 3.30 11.20
CA VAL A 513 -22.51 4.78 11.19
C VAL A 513 -21.17 5.51 11.30
N TRP A 514 -21.06 6.63 10.60
CA TRP A 514 -20.10 7.70 10.83
C TRP A 514 -20.78 9.04 10.50
N ILE A 515 -20.22 10.18 10.89
CA ILE A 515 -20.84 11.48 10.55
C ILE A 515 -20.45 11.92 9.13
N SER A 516 -21.40 12.43 8.36
CA SER A 516 -21.13 13.15 7.12
C SER A 516 -20.54 14.53 7.36
N ASP A 517 -19.89 15.09 6.35
CA ASP A 517 -19.54 16.52 6.34
C ASP A 517 -20.77 17.43 6.50
N TYR A 518 -21.89 17.12 5.84
CA TYR A 518 -23.15 17.86 5.98
C TYR A 518 -23.67 17.92 7.42
N THR A 519 -23.74 16.77 8.10
CA THR A 519 -24.19 16.73 9.50
C THR A 519 -23.17 17.39 10.41
N TYR A 520 -21.87 17.18 10.19
CA TYR A 520 -20.79 17.81 10.94
C TYR A 520 -20.85 19.34 10.85
N GLU A 521 -20.96 19.91 9.65
CA GLU A 521 -21.04 21.35 9.42
C GLU A 521 -22.33 21.95 9.98
N GLY A 522 -23.45 21.23 9.89
CA GLY A 522 -24.71 21.66 10.52
C GLY A 522 -24.61 21.76 12.05
N ILE A 523 -23.94 20.80 12.70
CA ILE A 523 -23.69 20.87 14.14
C ILE A 523 -22.73 22.01 14.47
N LEU A 524 -21.66 22.17 13.69
CA LEU A 524 -20.69 23.25 13.86
C LEU A 524 -21.40 24.62 13.82
N GLN A 525 -22.20 24.86 12.77
CA GLN A 525 -22.95 26.10 12.58
C GLN A 525 -23.93 26.37 13.74
N PHE A 526 -24.65 25.35 14.21
CA PHE A 526 -25.55 25.49 15.35
C PHE A 526 -24.79 25.96 16.59
N ARG A 527 -23.62 25.36 16.86
CA ARG A 527 -22.81 25.67 18.05
C ARG A 527 -22.14 27.04 17.97
N GLU A 528 -21.73 27.47 16.78
CA GLU A 528 -21.26 28.84 16.55
C GLU A 528 -22.37 29.85 16.87
N ALA A 529 -23.60 29.60 16.41
CA ALA A 529 -24.75 30.45 16.69
C ALA A 529 -25.12 30.49 18.18
N GLU A 530 -25.10 29.33 18.86
CA GLU A 530 -25.34 29.25 20.31
C GLU A 530 -24.29 30.05 21.10
N SER A 531 -23.01 29.90 20.75
CA SER A 531 -21.91 30.64 21.37
C SER A 531 -22.08 32.14 21.18
N ALA A 532 -22.38 32.59 19.96
CA ALA A 532 -22.61 34.01 19.66
C ALA A 532 -23.80 34.59 20.46
N ALA A 533 -24.90 33.85 20.56
CA ALA A 533 -26.07 34.27 21.34
C ALA A 533 -25.75 34.39 22.84
N ALA A 534 -24.96 33.47 23.40
CA ALA A 534 -24.53 33.54 24.80
C ALA A 534 -23.69 34.79 25.11
N HIS A 535 -22.85 35.24 24.16
CA HIS A 535 -22.05 36.46 24.32
C HIS A 535 -22.89 37.74 24.29
N LEU A 536 -24.03 37.75 23.58
CA LEU A 536 -24.94 38.90 23.53
C LEU A 536 -25.78 39.07 24.80
N VAL A 537 -25.99 38.00 25.56
CA VAL A 537 -26.80 38.01 26.80
C VAL A 537 -25.94 38.22 28.06
N ALA A 538 -24.61 38.08 27.97
CA ALA A 538 -23.71 38.42 29.06
C ALA A 538 -23.75 39.95 29.31
N PRO A 539 -24.02 40.42 30.55
CA PRO A 539 -24.07 41.85 30.82
C PRO A 539 -22.72 42.48 30.49
N ALA A 540 -22.73 43.53 29.68
CA ALA A 540 -21.56 44.34 29.39
C ALA A 540 -20.92 44.76 30.73
N ARG A 541 -19.80 44.13 31.09
CA ARG A 541 -18.92 44.70 32.11
C ARG A 541 -18.37 45.98 31.49
N GLN A 542 -18.94 47.11 31.90
CA GLN A 542 -18.42 48.43 31.60
C GLN A 542 -16.99 48.58 32.17
N PRO A 543 -16.15 49.41 31.51
CA PRO A 543 -14.70 49.28 31.48
C PRO A 543 -13.99 49.40 32.84
#